data_AF-A0A0F4XMF4-F1
#
_entry.id   AF-A0A0F4XMF4-F1
#
_cell.length_a   1.000
_cell.length_b   1.000
_cell.length_c   1.000
_cell.angle_alpha   90.00
_cell.angle_beta   90.00
_cell.angle_gamma   90.00
#
_symmetry.space_group_name_H-M   'P 1'
#
loop_
_entity.id
_entity.type
_entity.pdbx_description
1 polymer ?
#
loop_
_entity_poly.entity_id
_entity_poly.type
_entity_poly.pdbx_seq_one_letter_code
_entity_poly.pdbx_strand_id
1 'polypeptide(L)'
;MSRKIANQALMHPFSILRQIGFSPRLMQRLERYRTEQKRLKRDVMVMRWADGIWCALSVPCEAPRAIIVDEGQQIDAYEDARACLDGDLLPFVSLRWEVNA
;
A
#
# COMPACT_ATOMS: atom_id res chain seq x y z
N MET A 1 15.15 12.21 10.81
CA MET A 1 15.15 10.73 11.03
C MET A 1 14.24 9.95 10.06
N SER A 2 13.40 10.62 9.26
CA SER A 2 12.34 9.97 8.43
C SER A 2 12.82 9.16 7.22
N ARG A 3 13.84 9.61 6.48
CA ARG A 3 14.23 9.00 5.20
C ARG A 3 14.72 7.54 5.29
N LYS A 4 15.44 7.19 6.35
CA LYS A 4 15.93 5.81 6.55
C LYS A 4 14.78 4.82 6.79
N ILE A 5 13.73 5.25 7.49
CA ILE A 5 12.56 4.42 7.74
C ILE A 5 11.78 4.33 6.43
N ALA A 6 11.50 5.46 5.78
CA ALA A 6 10.74 5.53 4.53
C ALA A 6 11.28 4.61 3.41
N ASN A 7 12.60 4.43 3.30
CA ASN A 7 13.24 3.56 2.29
C ASN A 7 13.33 2.08 2.69
N GLN A 8 12.77 1.69 3.84
CA GLN A 8 12.80 0.32 4.37
C GLN A 8 11.39 -0.28 4.41
N ALA A 9 10.58 -0.01 3.39
CA ALA A 9 9.27 -0.60 3.28
C ALA A 9 9.35 -2.10 2.98
N LEU A 10 8.56 -2.90 3.69
CA LEU A 10 8.34 -4.30 3.40
C LEU A 10 7.02 -4.47 2.64
N MET A 11 7.07 -5.16 1.52
CA MET A 11 5.90 -5.52 0.72
C MET A 11 5.31 -6.84 1.19
N HIS A 12 4.00 -6.84 1.43
CA HIS A 12 3.24 -7.99 1.88
C HIS A 12 2.02 -8.21 0.97
N PRO A 13 1.55 -9.47 0.85
CA PRO A 13 0.28 -9.75 0.21
C PRO A 13 -0.87 -9.17 1.03
N PHE A 14 -1.96 -8.79 0.36
CA PHE A 14 -3.18 -8.28 1.02
C PHE A 14 -3.72 -9.20 2.12
N SER A 15 -3.48 -10.50 2.04
CA SER A 15 -3.90 -11.48 3.05
C SER A 15 -3.36 -11.17 4.44
N ILE A 16 -2.26 -10.42 4.57
CA ILE A 16 -1.70 -10.02 5.87
C ILE A 16 -2.70 -9.19 6.69
N LEU A 17 -3.57 -8.40 6.04
CA LEU A 17 -4.57 -7.58 6.75
C LEU A 17 -5.57 -8.43 7.54
N ARG A 18 -5.82 -9.68 7.11
CA ARG A 18 -6.69 -10.62 7.84
C ARG A 18 -6.05 -11.14 9.14
N GLN A 19 -4.72 -11.09 9.24
CA GLN A 19 -3.98 -11.53 10.43
C GLN A 19 -3.85 -10.42 11.49
N ILE A 20 -4.00 -9.16 11.10
CA ILE A 20 -3.78 -7.98 11.96
C ILE A 20 -5.01 -7.68 12.85
N GLY A 21 -6.16 -8.31 12.57
CA GLY A 21 -7.34 -8.22 13.44
C GLY A 21 -8.13 -6.91 13.29
N PHE A 22 -8.19 -6.35 12.08
CA PHE A 22 -9.05 -5.19 11.81
C PHE A 22 -10.53 -5.47 12.09
N SER A 23 -11.30 -4.42 12.40
CA SER A 23 -12.74 -4.55 12.57
C SER A 23 -13.40 -5.14 11.30
N PRO A 24 -14.49 -5.92 11.43
CA PRO A 24 -15.17 -6.51 10.27
C PRO A 24 -15.60 -5.48 9.23
N ARG A 25 -16.04 -4.29 9.68
CA ARG A 25 -16.46 -3.19 8.79
C ARG A 25 -15.30 -2.65 7.96
N LEU A 26 -14.14 -2.44 8.59
CA LEU A 26 -12.93 -1.99 7.88
C LEU A 26 -12.43 -3.06 6.92
N MET A 27 -12.41 -4.33 7.34
CA MET A 27 -12.03 -5.44 6.48
C MET A 27 -12.94 -5.56 5.25
N GLN A 28 -14.26 -5.42 5.41
CA GLN A 28 -15.20 -5.39 4.28
C GLN A 28 -14.92 -4.24 3.31
N ARG A 29 -14.60 -3.04 3.82
CA ARG A 29 -14.22 -1.89 2.99
C ARG A 29 -12.93 -2.17 2.20
N LEU A 30 -11.94 -2.78 2.84
CA LEU A 30 -10.67 -3.18 2.21
C LEU A 30 -10.89 -4.23 1.11
N GLU A 31 -11.68 -5.27 1.37
CA GLU A 31 -12.01 -6.31 0.37
C GLU A 31 -12.81 -5.76 -0.81
N ARG A 32 -13.73 -4.82 -0.54
CA ARG A 32 -14.46 -4.11 -1.59
C ARG A 32 -13.50 -3.30 -2.48
N TYR A 33 -12.61 -2.52 -1.88
CA TYR A 33 -11.59 -1.79 -2.61
C TYR A 33 -10.74 -2.73 -3.48
N ARG A 34 -10.26 -3.84 -2.92
CA ARG A 34 -9.51 -4.86 -3.68
C ARG A 34 -10.30 -5.40 -4.87
N THR A 35 -11.58 -5.66 -4.68
CA THR A 35 -12.47 -6.14 -5.76
C THR A 35 -12.62 -5.10 -6.87
N GLU A 36 -12.75 -3.82 -6.51
CA GLU A 36 -12.82 -2.71 -7.45
C GLU A 36 -11.52 -2.55 -8.24
N GLN A 37 -10.36 -2.64 -7.60
CA GLN A 37 -9.05 -2.60 -8.27
C GLN A 37 -8.84 -3.79 -9.21
N LYS A 38 -9.28 -4.99 -8.82
CA LYS A 38 -9.20 -6.19 -9.67
C LYS A 38 -9.98 -6.03 -10.98
N ARG A 39 -11.11 -5.33 -10.97
CA ARG A 39 -11.88 -5.00 -12.20
C ARG A 39 -11.10 -4.08 -13.14
N LEU A 40 -10.20 -3.26 -12.60
CA LEU A 40 -9.30 -2.39 -13.35
C LEU A 40 -7.99 -3.08 -13.75
N LYS A 41 -7.92 -4.43 -13.65
CA LYS A 41 -6.69 -5.22 -13.85
C LYS A 41 -5.53 -4.77 -12.96
N ARG A 42 -5.83 -4.44 -11.71
CA ARG A 42 -4.84 -4.13 -10.68
C ARG A 42 -4.95 -5.12 -9.53
N ASP A 43 -3.83 -5.49 -8.93
CA ASP A 43 -3.82 -6.18 -7.64
C ASP A 43 -3.63 -5.16 -6.50
N VAL A 44 -3.87 -5.58 -5.26
CA VAL A 44 -3.61 -4.76 -4.08
C VAL A 44 -2.57 -5.46 -3.21
N MET A 45 -1.47 -4.75 -2.95
CA MET A 45 -0.43 -5.15 -2.02
C MET A 45 -0.46 -4.27 -0.78
N VAL A 46 0.34 -4.62 0.23
CA VAL A 46 0.41 -3.89 1.49
C VAL A 46 1.85 -3.53 1.76
N MET A 47 2.14 -2.25 1.96
CA MET A 47 3.45 -1.78 2.42
C MET A 47 3.41 -1.58 3.92
N ARG A 48 4.51 -1.96 4.58
CA ARG A 48 4.72 -1.78 6.01
C ARG A 48 6.09 -1.16 6.27
N TRP A 49 6.13 -0.18 7.15
CA TRP A 49 7.37 0.42 7.64
C TRP A 49 7.70 -0.05 9.07
N ALA A 50 8.97 0.09 9.44
CA ALA A 50 9.49 -0.36 10.73
C ALA A 50 8.86 0.36 11.94
N ASP A 51 8.36 1.58 11.73
CA ASP A 51 7.66 2.38 12.73
C ASP A 51 6.17 2.02 12.88
N GLY A 52 5.70 1.02 12.14
CA GLY A 52 4.34 0.49 12.25
C GLY A 52 3.32 1.23 11.40
N ILE A 53 3.74 2.06 10.45
CA ILE A 53 2.84 2.58 9.40
C ILE A 53 2.58 1.50 8.36
N TRP A 54 1.35 1.44 7.88
CA TRP A 54 0.91 0.54 6.82
C TRP A 54 0.11 1.30 5.78
N CYS A 55 0.22 0.91 4.51
CA CYS A 55 -0.69 1.37 3.47
C CYS A 55 -1.06 0.23 2.51
N ALA A 56 -2.25 0.33 1.93
CA ALA A 56 -2.68 -0.56 0.85
C ALA A 56 -2.35 0.10 -0.49
N LEU A 57 -1.67 -0.63 -1.36
CA LEU A 57 -1.15 -0.16 -2.63
C LEU A 57 -1.80 -0.89 -3.81
N SER A 58 -2.41 -0.16 -4.73
CA SER A 58 -2.92 -0.72 -5.99
C SER A 58 -1.81 -0.76 -7.05
N VAL A 59 -1.56 -1.94 -7.62
CA VAL A 59 -0.47 -2.22 -8.57
C VAL A 59 -1.01 -2.86 -9.85
N PRO A 60 -0.52 -2.53 -11.04
CA PRO A 60 -0.95 -3.18 -12.28
C PRO A 60 -0.73 -4.70 -12.27
N CYS A 61 -1.76 -5.48 -12.61
CA CYS A 61 -1.71 -6.95 -12.63
C CYS A 61 -0.88 -7.51 -13.81
N GLU A 62 -0.61 -6.68 -14.81
CA GLU A 62 0.13 -7.05 -16.03
C GLU A 62 1.66 -6.87 -15.89
N ALA A 63 2.17 -6.47 -14.71
CA ALA A 63 3.61 -6.35 -14.48
C ALA A 63 4.28 -7.74 -14.52
N PRO A 64 5.10 -8.08 -15.54
CA PRO A 64 5.65 -9.43 -15.72
C PRO A 64 6.78 -9.78 -14.75
N ARG A 65 7.14 -8.86 -13.86
CA ARG A 65 8.33 -8.91 -13.00
C ARG A 65 7.96 -8.40 -11.62
N ALA A 66 8.75 -8.82 -10.62
CA ALA A 66 8.68 -8.31 -9.26
C ALA A 66 8.43 -6.79 -9.28
N ILE A 67 7.38 -6.35 -8.58
CA ILE A 67 7.06 -4.93 -8.45
C ILE A 67 8.19 -4.30 -7.64
N ILE A 68 9.01 -3.49 -8.30
CA ILE A 68 10.07 -2.72 -7.66
C ILE A 68 9.48 -1.33 -7.41
N VAL A 69 9.22 -1.03 -6.13
CA VAL A 69 8.87 0.32 -5.68
C VAL A 69 10.19 1.02 -5.38
N ASP A 70 10.57 2.02 -6.18
CA ASP A 70 11.83 2.74 -5.98
C ASP A 70 11.82 3.58 -4.69
N GLU A 71 13.00 4.05 -4.26
CA GLU A 71 13.13 4.80 -3.01
C GLU A 71 12.26 6.07 -2.98
N GLY A 72 12.08 6.75 -4.11
CA GLY A 72 11.22 7.93 -4.20
C GLY A 72 9.77 7.55 -3.97
N GLN A 73 9.29 6.53 -4.67
CA GLN A 73 7.93 6.00 -4.52
C GLN A 73 7.65 5.48 -3.10
N GLN A 74 8.65 4.90 -2.42
CA GLN A 74 8.50 4.50 -1.02
C GLN A 74 8.37 5.69 -0.07
N ILE A 75 9.14 6.77 -0.30
CA ILE A 75 9.04 8.00 0.49
C ILE A 75 7.68 8.65 0.30
N ASP A 76 7.22 8.80 -0.94
CA ASP A 76 5.92 9.41 -1.24
C ASP A 76 4.78 8.60 -0.60
N ALA A 77 4.81 7.27 -0.74
CA ALA A 77 3.82 6.40 -0.11
C ALA A 77 3.83 6.48 1.43
N TYR A 78 5.00 6.64 2.04
CA TYR A 78 5.14 6.81 3.49
C TYR A 78 4.57 8.16 3.94
N GLU A 79 4.86 9.24 3.22
CA GLU A 79 4.37 10.59 3.54
C GLU A 79 2.84 10.68 3.39
N ASP A 80 2.30 10.17 2.29
CA ASP A 80 0.85 10.05 2.08
C ASP A 80 0.21 9.20 3.18
N ALA A 81 0.87 8.10 3.55
CA ALA A 81 0.36 7.22 4.59
C ALA A 81 0.32 7.91 5.97
N ARG A 82 1.39 8.63 6.30
CA ARG A 82 1.48 9.39 7.55
C ARG A 82 0.43 10.48 7.62
N ALA A 83 0.20 11.20 6.52
CA ALA A 83 -0.80 12.28 6.47
C ALA A 83 -2.24 11.78 6.69
N CYS A 84 -2.54 10.53 6.33
CA CYS A 84 -3.86 9.93 6.55
C CYS A 84 -4.11 9.45 7.99
N LEU A 85 -3.05 9.26 8.81
CA LEU A 85 -3.19 8.81 10.19
C LEU A 85 -3.81 9.87 11.11
N ASP A 86 -3.77 11.14 10.73
CA ASP A 86 -4.47 12.22 11.44
C ASP A 86 -6.01 12.10 11.32
N GLY A 87 -6.54 11.13 10.54
CA GLY A 87 -7.96 10.90 10.29
C GLY A 87 -8.50 9.50 10.65
N ASP A 88 -7.81 8.69 11.46
CA ASP A 88 -8.23 7.33 11.89
C ASP A 88 -8.51 6.32 10.74
N LEU A 89 -7.94 6.55 9.55
CA LEU A 89 -8.13 5.68 8.38
C LEU A 89 -6.80 5.08 7.96
N LEU A 90 -6.82 3.78 7.58
CA LEU A 90 -5.73 3.21 6.80
C LEU A 90 -5.61 4.00 5.49
N PRO A 91 -4.43 4.56 5.17
CA PRO A 91 -4.18 5.23 3.91
C PRO A 91 -4.30 4.25 2.74
N PHE A 92 -5.22 4.58 1.83
CA PHE A 92 -5.31 3.93 0.52
C PHE A 92 -4.49 4.77 -0.46
N VAL A 93 -3.28 4.34 -0.78
CA VAL A 93 -2.40 5.07 -1.70
C VAL A 93 -2.45 4.40 -3.06
N SER A 94 -2.72 5.18 -4.11
CA SER A 94 -2.60 4.72 -5.49
C SER A 94 -1.32 5.31 -6.07
N LEU A 95 -0.22 4.57 -6.04
CA LEU A 95 0.99 5.01 -6.74
C LEU A 95 0.69 5.11 -8.25
N ARG A 96 1.08 6.24 -8.83
CA ARG A 96 1.08 6.41 -10.28
C ARG A 96 2.37 5.79 -10.79
N TRP A 97 2.24 4.69 -11.53
CA TRP A 97 3.37 4.06 -12.20
C TRP A 97 3.75 4.90 -13.42
N GLU A 98 4.76 5.76 -13.27
CA GLU A 98 5.39 6.44 -14.41
C GLU A 98 6.59 5.59 -14.86
N VAL A 99 6.48 4.98 -16.05
CA VAL A 99 7.62 4.30 -16.68
C VAL A 99 8.57 5.39 -17.18
N ASN A 100 9.56 5.77 -16.38
CA ASN A 100 10.71 6.48 -16.91
C ASN A 100 11.57 5.45 -17.65
N ALA A 101 11.49 5.49 -18.97
CA ALA A 101 12.31 4.73 -19.92
C ALA A 101 13.72 5.32 -20.03
#